data_AF-A0AAD1E9U2-F1
#
_entry.id   AF-A0AAD1E9U2-F1
#
_cell.length_a   1.000
_cell.length_b   1.000
_cell.length_c   1.000
_cell.angle_alpha   90.00
_cell.angle_beta   90.00
_cell.angle_gamma   90.00
#
_symmetry.space_group_name_H-M   'P 1'
#
loop_
_entity.id
_entity.type
_entity.pdbx_description
1 polymer ?
#
loop_
_entity_poly.entity_id
_entity_poly.type
_entity_poly.pdbx_seq_one_letter_code
_entity_poly.pdbx_strand_id
1 'polypeptide(L)'
;MRRSYLRHGLYSLALTLLGALAVYLALQFEFRRHGEGEPELIMAFAYMAWYWALPALALPALGCALLSLRGPEPLTRPWRWSLAASYVPLLGLALFCVLVAAEAQQENRVFIPVLAIGLGLSLYLWRGFPAAGVRPEAGG
;
A
#
# COMPACT_ATOMS: atom_id res chain seq x y z
N MET A 1 19.80 -9.61 -7.71
CA MET A 1 18.35 -9.72 -7.36
C MET A 1 17.91 -8.70 -6.31
N ARG A 2 18.75 -8.41 -5.30
CA ARG A 2 18.46 -7.50 -4.19
C ARG A 2 18.03 -6.08 -4.63
N ARG A 3 18.70 -5.52 -5.65
CA ARG A 3 18.37 -4.21 -6.24
C ARG A 3 16.93 -4.12 -6.78
N SER A 4 16.36 -5.23 -7.27
CA SER A 4 14.98 -5.28 -7.75
C SER A 4 13.97 -5.15 -6.60
N TYR A 5 14.22 -5.83 -5.47
CA TYR A 5 13.37 -5.75 -4.28
C TYR A 5 13.45 -4.40 -3.59
N LEU A 6 14.64 -3.77 -3.55
CA LEU A 6 14.80 -2.41 -3.03
C LEU A 6 14.06 -1.38 -3.89
N ARG A 7 14.18 -1.47 -5.23
CA ARG A 7 13.38 -0.63 -6.15
C ARG A 7 11.88 -0.89 -5.96
N HIS A 8 11.50 -2.15 -5.76
CA HIS A 8 10.11 -2.50 -5.52
C HIS A 8 9.55 -1.79 -4.29
N GLY A 9 10.25 -1.87 -3.16
CA GLY A 9 9.85 -1.21 -1.92
C GLY A 9 9.84 0.32 -2.02
N LEU A 10 10.82 0.93 -2.69
CA LEU A 10 10.82 2.37 -2.93
C LEU A 10 9.62 2.83 -3.75
N TYR A 11 9.29 2.11 -4.83
CA TYR A 11 8.11 2.43 -5.64
C TYR A 11 6.81 2.17 -4.87
N SER A 12 6.74 1.13 -4.04
CA SER A 12 5.59 0.90 -3.16
C SER A 12 5.37 2.09 -2.23
N LEU A 13 6.43 2.56 -1.54
CA LEU A 13 6.34 3.71 -0.65
C LEU A 13 5.96 4.99 -1.39
N ALA A 14 6.55 5.24 -2.56
CA ALA A 14 6.22 6.40 -3.39
C ALA A 14 4.76 6.39 -3.86
N LEU A 15 4.25 5.22 -4.30
CA LEU A 15 2.86 5.05 -4.70
C LEU A 15 1.90 5.21 -3.52
N THR A 16 2.27 4.75 -2.32
CA THR A 16 1.47 4.97 -1.11
C THR A 16 1.38 6.46 -0.76
N LEU A 17 2.49 7.20 -0.83
CA LEU A 17 2.48 8.65 -0.61
C LEU A 17 1.60 9.36 -1.64
N LEU A 18 1.68 8.95 -2.91
CA LEU A 18 0.82 9.49 -3.97
C LEU A 18 -0.66 9.20 -3.70
N GLY A 19 -0.99 7.98 -3.24
CA GLY A 19 -2.35 7.60 -2.85
C GLY A 19 -2.87 8.42 -1.67
N ALA A 20 -2.04 8.61 -0.64
CA ALA A 20 -2.38 9.44 0.52
C ALA A 20 -2.64 10.90 0.11
N LEU A 21 -1.84 11.45 -0.79
CA LEU A 21 -2.05 12.79 -1.34
C LEU A 21 -3.36 12.89 -2.12
N ALA A 22 -3.68 11.89 -2.95
CA ALA A 22 -4.93 11.85 -3.70
C ALA A 22 -6.15 11.81 -2.77
N VAL A 23 -6.11 10.99 -1.71
CA VAL A 23 -7.16 10.94 -0.67
C VAL A 23 -7.30 12.30 0.02
N TYR A 24 -6.19 12.90 0.43
CA TYR A 24 -6.21 14.21 1.09
C TYR A 24 -6.84 15.29 0.21
N LEU A 25 -6.47 15.36 -1.07
CA LEU A 25 -7.02 16.33 -2.00
C LEU A 25 -8.52 16.09 -2.26
N ALA A 26 -8.96 14.83 -2.36
CA ALA A 26 -10.37 14.49 -2.53
C ALA A 26 -11.21 14.95 -1.32
N LEU A 27 -10.73 14.64 -0.11
CA LEU A 27 -11.40 15.07 1.13
C LEU A 27 -11.42 16.59 1.28
N GLN A 28 -10.32 17.28 0.95
CA GLN A 28 -10.28 18.75 0.97
C GLN A 28 -11.27 19.37 -0.01
N PHE A 29 -11.41 18.79 -1.21
CA PHE A 29 -12.37 19.27 -2.20
C PHE A 29 -13.81 19.05 -1.72
N GLU A 30 -14.10 17.87 -1.17
CA GLU A 30 -15.41 17.53 -0.62
C GLU A 30 -15.81 18.43 0.55
N PHE A 31 -14.88 18.67 1.48
CA PHE A 31 -15.08 19.59 2.60
C PHE A 31 -15.43 21.02 2.13
N ARG A 32 -14.74 21.53 1.10
CA ARG A 32 -15.06 22.85 0.53
C ARG A 32 -16.40 22.89 -0.21
N ARG A 33 -16.85 21.78 -0.78
CA ARG A 33 -18.11 21.70 -1.54
C ARG A 33 -19.33 21.64 -0.63
N HIS A 34 -19.23 20.91 0.49
CA HIS A 34 -20.36 20.65 1.38
C HIS A 34 -20.30 21.41 2.72
N GLY A 35 -19.24 22.17 3.00
CA GLY A 35 -19.08 22.96 4.23
C GLY A 35 -18.71 22.11 5.45
N GLU A 36 -19.18 20.88 5.47
CA GLU A 36 -18.76 19.75 6.29
C GLU A 36 -18.69 18.58 5.30
N GLY A 37 -17.49 18.12 4.92
CA GLY A 37 -17.39 16.92 4.06
C GLY A 37 -18.10 15.75 4.75
N GLU A 38 -18.58 14.76 3.99
CA GLU A 38 -19.37 13.66 4.59
C GLU A 38 -18.63 13.11 5.83
N PRO A 39 -19.23 13.23 7.03
CA PRO A 39 -18.53 12.96 8.27
C PRO A 39 -18.06 11.50 8.32
N GLU A 40 -18.77 10.61 7.62
CA GLU A 40 -18.46 9.19 7.52
C GLU A 40 -17.17 8.93 6.74
N LEU A 41 -16.95 9.58 5.59
CA LEU A 41 -15.73 9.43 4.80
C LEU A 41 -14.51 10.00 5.54
N ILE A 42 -14.65 11.19 6.13
CA ILE A 42 -13.59 11.82 6.93
C ILE A 42 -13.23 10.92 8.11
N MET A 43 -14.23 10.39 8.82
CA MET A 43 -14.03 9.50 9.96
C MET A 43 -13.37 8.17 9.55
N ALA A 44 -13.78 7.58 8.42
CA ALA A 44 -13.19 6.35 7.90
C ALA A 44 -11.70 6.51 7.57
N PHE A 45 -11.34 7.58 6.83
CA PHE A 45 -9.94 7.87 6.51
C PHE A 45 -9.13 8.31 7.74
N ALA A 46 -9.71 9.08 8.66
CA ALA A 46 -9.04 9.48 9.90
C ALA A 46 -8.74 8.28 10.81
N TYR A 47 -9.71 7.37 10.97
CA TYR A 47 -9.52 6.12 11.70
C TYR A 47 -8.41 5.26 11.10
N MET A 48 -8.39 5.12 9.76
CA MET A 48 -7.32 4.41 9.07
C MET A 48 -5.95 5.10 9.20
N ALA A 49 -5.90 6.42 9.10
CA ALA A 49 -4.66 7.18 9.30
C ALA A 49 -4.10 6.98 10.72
N TRP A 50 -4.97 6.94 11.72
CA TRP A 50 -4.58 6.81 13.12
C TRP A 50 -4.10 5.39 13.47
N TYR A 51 -4.80 4.35 13.02
CA TYR A 51 -4.55 2.98 13.44
C TYR A 51 -3.71 2.16 12.45
N TRP A 52 -3.84 2.41 11.15
CA TRP A 52 -3.33 1.51 10.12
C TRP A 52 -2.22 2.11 9.26
N ALA A 53 -2.18 3.43 9.05
CA ALA A 53 -1.18 4.05 8.19
C ALA A 53 0.25 3.90 8.74
N LEU A 54 0.44 4.08 10.05
CA LEU A 54 1.74 3.90 10.70
C LEU A 54 2.32 2.49 10.53
N PRO A 55 1.62 1.40 10.92
CA PRO A 55 2.13 0.06 10.71
C PRO A 55 2.27 -0.30 9.22
N ALA A 56 1.36 0.19 8.36
CA ALA A 56 1.41 -0.05 6.91
C ALA A 56 2.64 0.58 6.24
N LEU A 57 3.16 1.70 6.76
CA LEU A 57 4.38 2.34 6.25
C LEU A 57 5.64 1.83 6.95
N ALA A 58 5.58 1.63 8.26
CA ALA A 58 6.73 1.24 9.07
C ALA A 58 7.25 -0.15 8.70
N LEU A 59 6.36 -1.13 8.49
CA LEU A 59 6.77 -2.50 8.21
C LEU A 59 7.51 -2.65 6.87
N PRO A 60 7.02 -2.11 5.73
CA PRO A 60 7.77 -2.10 4.47
C PRO A 60 9.08 -1.31 4.57
N ALA A 61 9.08 -0.16 5.26
CA ALA A 61 10.27 0.66 5.42
C ALA A 61 11.36 -0.08 6.22
N LEU A 62 10.98 -0.73 7.32
CA LEU A 62 11.88 -1.58 8.11
C LEU A 62 12.37 -2.77 7.30
N GLY A 63 11.49 -3.46 6.56
CA GLY A 63 11.87 -4.55 5.67
C GLY A 63 12.90 -4.13 4.61
N CYS A 64 12.70 -2.96 3.99
CA CYS A 64 13.64 -2.39 3.03
C CYS A 64 14.96 -1.97 3.68
N ALA A 65 14.93 -1.34 4.85
CA ALA A 65 16.13 -0.93 5.59
C ALA A 65 16.96 -2.16 6.01
N LEU A 66 16.32 -3.18 6.55
CA LEU A 66 16.97 -4.45 6.92
C LEU A 66 17.57 -5.15 5.69
N LEU A 67 16.86 -5.16 4.56
CA LEU A 67 17.39 -5.69 3.30
C LEU A 67 18.60 -4.88 2.80
N SER A 68 18.62 -3.57 3.03
CA SER A 68 19.74 -2.69 2.66
C SER A 68 20.97 -2.87 3.57
N LEU A 69 20.77 -3.15 4.86
CA LEU A 69 21.86 -3.27 5.83
C LEU A 69 22.41 -4.69 5.96
N ARG A 70 21.53 -5.70 5.98
CA ARG A 70 21.87 -7.10 6.30
C ARG A 70 21.27 -8.12 5.33
N GLY A 71 20.76 -7.66 4.19
CA GLY A 71 20.13 -8.53 3.20
C GLY A 71 21.13 -9.48 2.54
N PRO A 72 20.89 -10.80 2.56
CA PRO A 72 21.73 -11.76 1.86
C PRO A 72 21.62 -11.61 0.34
N GLU A 73 22.72 -11.90 -0.37
CA GLU A 73 22.76 -11.97 -1.82
C GLU A 73 23.36 -13.33 -2.24
N PRO A 74 22.56 -14.27 -2.76
CA PRO A 74 21.16 -14.16 -3.19
C PRO A 74 20.13 -14.18 -2.04
N LEU A 75 18.95 -13.62 -2.31
CA LEU A 75 17.83 -13.55 -1.35
C LEU A 75 17.26 -14.95 -1.05
N THR A 76 17.33 -15.34 0.22
CA THR A 76 16.79 -16.61 0.72
C THR A 76 15.25 -16.60 0.78
N ARG A 77 14.64 -17.79 0.81
CA ARG A 77 13.19 -17.97 0.92
C ARG A 77 12.54 -17.25 2.12
N PRO A 78 13.08 -17.31 3.36
CA PRO A 78 12.48 -16.60 4.49
C PRO A 78 12.48 -15.08 4.27
N TRP A 79 13.55 -14.50 3.70
CA TRP A 79 13.58 -13.08 3.38
C TRP A 79 12.50 -12.66 2.39
N ARG A 80 12.22 -13.47 1.36
CA ARG A 80 11.14 -13.18 0.39
C ARG A 80 9.76 -13.20 1.05
N TRP A 81 9.50 -14.18 1.91
CA TRP A 81 8.24 -14.28 2.64
C TRP A 81 8.08 -13.18 3.70
N SER A 82 9.13 -12.85 4.44
CA SER A 82 9.10 -11.75 5.41
C SER A 82 8.88 -10.40 4.74
N LEU A 83 9.51 -10.16 3.59
CA LEU A 83 9.28 -8.95 2.79
C LEU A 83 7.83 -8.90 2.29
N ALA A 84 7.31 -10.00 1.74
CA ALA A 84 5.92 -10.08 1.31
C ALA A 84 4.93 -9.83 2.46
N ALA A 85 5.15 -10.46 3.61
CA ALA A 85 4.35 -10.25 4.81
C ALA A 85 4.37 -8.78 5.28
N SER A 86 5.51 -8.09 5.15
CA SER A 86 5.61 -6.68 5.51
C SER A 86 4.74 -5.76 4.64
N TYR A 87 4.39 -6.17 3.42
CA TYR A 87 3.50 -5.42 2.53
C TYR A 87 2.01 -5.73 2.75
N VAL A 88 1.64 -6.74 3.55
CA VAL A 88 0.23 -7.12 3.77
C VAL A 88 -0.60 -5.97 4.36
N PRO A 89 -0.14 -5.25 5.40
CA PRO A 89 -0.91 -4.11 5.93
C PRO A 89 -1.04 -2.98 4.92
N LEU A 90 -0.02 -2.77 4.08
CA LEU A 90 -0.04 -1.79 3.00
C LEU A 90 -1.03 -2.16 1.88
N LEU A 91 -1.12 -3.44 1.54
CA LEU A 91 -2.11 -3.97 0.61
C LEU A 91 -3.53 -3.82 1.18
N GLY A 92 -3.72 -4.13 2.46
CA GLY A 92 -5.01 -3.93 3.14
C GLY A 92 -5.44 -2.46 3.14
N LEU A 93 -4.52 -1.54 3.43
CA LEU A 93 -4.74 -0.09 3.35
C LEU A 93 -5.14 0.32 1.93
N ALA A 94 -4.42 -0.14 0.91
CA ALA A 94 -4.70 0.19 -0.49
C ALA A 94 -6.08 -0.29 -0.94
N LEU A 95 -6.46 -1.53 -0.59
CA LEU A 95 -7.77 -2.10 -0.91
C LEU A 95 -8.90 -1.39 -0.16
N PHE A 96 -8.69 -1.04 1.11
CA PHE A 96 -9.67 -0.27 1.88
C PHE A 96 -9.92 1.10 1.24
N CYS A 97 -8.86 1.82 0.87
CA CYS A 97 -8.98 3.09 0.17
C CYS A 97 -9.76 2.96 -1.15
N VAL A 98 -9.57 1.85 -1.89
CA VAL A 98 -10.34 1.55 -3.09
C VAL A 98 -11.82 1.36 -2.78
N LEU A 99 -12.17 0.60 -1.73
CA LEU A 99 -13.57 0.39 -1.35
C LEU A 99 -14.25 1.70 -0.97
N VAL A 100 -13.63 2.50 -0.10
CA VAL A 100 -14.18 3.80 0.32
C VAL A 100 -14.33 4.75 -0.87
N ALA A 101 -13.32 4.81 -1.74
CA ALA A 101 -13.38 5.64 -2.94
C ALA A 101 -14.41 5.12 -3.97
N ALA A 102 -14.70 3.81 -3.99
CA ALA A 102 -15.69 3.23 -4.89
C ALA A 102 -17.13 3.59 -4.49
N GLU A 103 -17.40 3.65 -3.19
CA GLU A 103 -18.66 4.18 -2.66
C GLU A 103 -18.75 5.69 -2.94
N ALA A 104 -17.73 6.45 -2.52
CA ALA A 104 -17.73 7.92 -2.67
C ALA A 104 -17.80 8.40 -4.14
N GLN A 105 -17.33 7.61 -5.12
CA GLN A 105 -17.40 8.01 -6.53
C GLN A 105 -18.84 8.14 -7.05
N GLN A 106 -19.81 7.45 -6.44
CA GLN A 106 -21.21 7.51 -6.87
C GLN A 106 -21.76 8.94 -6.73
N GLU A 107 -21.25 9.66 -5.74
CA GLU A 107 -21.65 11.02 -5.39
C GLU A 107 -20.65 12.05 -5.94
N ASN A 108 -19.37 11.68 -6.01
CA ASN A 108 -18.30 12.60 -6.39
C ASN A 108 -17.17 11.96 -7.21
N ARG A 109 -17.11 12.31 -8.50
CA ARG A 109 -16.08 11.81 -9.44
C ARG A 109 -14.64 12.22 -9.08
N VAL A 110 -14.43 13.13 -8.12
CA VAL A 110 -13.10 13.51 -7.64
C VAL A 110 -12.36 12.33 -6.96
N PHE A 111 -13.07 11.26 -6.58
CA PHE A 111 -12.46 10.03 -6.05
C PHE A 111 -11.92 9.06 -7.11
N ILE A 112 -12.17 9.28 -8.41
CA ILE A 112 -11.66 8.42 -9.50
C ILE A 112 -10.12 8.26 -9.47
N PRO A 113 -9.31 9.31 -9.25
CA PRO A 113 -7.86 9.16 -9.13
C PRO A 113 -7.45 8.30 -7.93
N VAL A 114 -8.19 8.38 -6.81
CA VAL A 114 -7.93 7.56 -5.61
C VAL A 114 -8.13 6.08 -5.93
N LEU A 115 -9.19 5.74 -6.66
CA LEU A 115 -9.44 4.38 -7.15
C LEU A 115 -8.31 3.89 -8.06
N ALA A 116 -7.93 4.70 -9.05
CA ALA A 116 -6.90 4.32 -10.01
C ALA A 116 -5.54 4.07 -9.32
N ILE A 117 -5.15 4.96 -8.41
CA ILE A 117 -3.90 4.84 -7.65
C ILE A 117 -3.96 3.67 -6.67
N GLY A 118 -5.07 3.50 -5.95
CA GLY A 118 -5.25 2.41 -4.99
C GLY A 118 -5.24 1.03 -5.64
N LEU A 119 -5.91 0.87 -6.78
CA LEU A 119 -5.89 -0.36 -7.57
C LEU A 119 -4.51 -0.63 -8.16
N GLY A 120 -3.87 0.40 -8.72
CA GLY A 120 -2.51 0.31 -9.25
C GLY A 120 -1.51 -0.13 -8.18
N LEU A 121 -1.58 0.47 -6.99
CA LEU A 121 -0.76 0.10 -5.84
C LEU A 121 -1.04 -1.35 -5.41
N SER A 122 -2.30 -1.75 -5.30
CA SER A 122 -2.68 -3.10 -4.89
C SER A 122 -2.13 -4.17 -5.85
N LEU A 123 -2.30 -3.96 -7.16
CA LEU A 123 -1.75 -4.85 -8.19
C LEU A 123 -0.22 -4.87 -8.19
N TYR A 124 0.39 -3.71 -7.96
CA TYR A 124 1.84 -3.58 -7.89
C TYR A 124 2.39 -4.36 -6.70
N LEU A 125 1.82 -4.18 -5.50
CA LEU A 125 2.20 -4.92 -4.30
C LEU A 125 2.01 -6.42 -4.49
N TRP A 126 0.87 -6.84 -5.07
CA TRP A 126 0.57 -8.24 -5.33
C TRP A 126 1.62 -8.92 -6.22
N ARG A 127 2.15 -8.22 -7.24
CA ARG A 127 3.24 -8.73 -8.09
C ARG A 127 4.55 -8.98 -7.35
N GLY A 128 4.76 -8.34 -6.20
CA GLY A 128 5.93 -8.55 -5.34
C GLY A 128 5.85 -9.81 -4.46
N PHE A 129 4.69 -10.46 -4.35
CA PHE A 129 4.53 -11.67 -3.54
C PHE A 129 5.19 -12.88 -4.22
N PRO A 130 5.96 -13.70 -3.48
CA PRO A 130 6.50 -14.94 -4.03
C PRO A 130 5.37 -15.87 -4.43
N ALA A 131 5.41 -16.40 -5.66
CA ALA A 131 4.43 -17.37 -6.13
C ALA A 131 4.35 -18.57 -5.18
N ALA A 132 3.15 -18.93 -4.73
CA ALA A 132 2.90 -20.03 -3.80
C ALA A 132 3.38 -21.41 -4.32
N GLY A 133 3.78 -21.52 -5.59
CA GLY A 133 4.07 -22.77 -6.29
C GLY A 133 5.54 -23.15 -6.47
N VAL A 134 6.53 -22.45 -5.91
CA VAL A 134 7.92 -22.95 -5.96
C VAL A 134 8.06 -24.09 -4.96
N ARG A 135 7.83 -25.32 -5.46
CA ARG A 135 8.15 -26.58 -4.77
C ARG A 135 9.57 -26.50 -4.20
N PRO A 136 9.84 -27.08 -3.02
CA PRO A 136 11.22 -27.35 -2.66
C PRO A 136 11.83 -28.20 -3.80
N GLU A 137 12.93 -27.75 -4.38
CA GLU A 137 13.84 -28.72 -5.00
C GLU A 137 14.25 -29.65 -3.86
N ALA A 138 13.80 -30.89 -3.95
CA ALA A 138 14.28 -31.94 -3.08
C ALA A 138 15.74 -32.18 -3.44
N GLY A 139 16.65 -31.81 -2.54
CA GLY A 139 18.03 -32.28 -2.52
C GLY A 139 19.04 -31.43 -3.31
N GLY A 140 20.17 -31.19 -2.65
CA GLY A 140 21.38 -30.52 -3.14
C GLY A 140 22.29 -30.24 -1.96
#